data_AF-A0A067LAH5-F1
#
_entry.id   AF-A0A067LAH5-F1
#
_cell.length_a   1.000
_cell.length_b   1.000
_cell.length_c   1.000
_cell.angle_alpha   90.00
_cell.angle_beta   90.00
_cell.angle_gamma   90.00
#
_symmetry.space_group_name_H-M   'P 1'
#
loop_
_entity.id
_entity.type
_entity.pdbx_description
1 polymer ?
#
loop_
_entity_poly.entity_id
_entity_poly.type
_entity_poly.pdbx_seq_one_letter_code
_entity_poly.pdbx_strand_id
1 'polypeptide(L)'
;MTNETKFSVMVSLFEWIQKTKYPAKKRSKFRKFLDTFCKPDDYFSAIRLILPRLDRERGSYRLKESVLATCLVDALGMSRESTDAVRLFNWRKGGAKTGANAGNFSLVAFETAKPALQTTPNS
;
A
#
# COMPACT_ATOMS: atom_id res chain seq x y z
N MET A 1 7.39 -5.58 27.96
CA MET A 1 6.47 -5.01 26.95
C MET A 1 7.15 -5.12 25.60
N THR A 2 6.63 -5.93 24.68
CA THR A 2 7.16 -6.00 23.32
C THR A 2 6.79 -4.71 22.61
N ASN A 3 7.76 -3.82 22.38
CA ASN A 3 7.55 -2.63 21.53
C ASN A 3 7.32 -3.12 20.10
N GLU A 4 6.07 -3.44 19.78
CA GLU A 4 5.66 -3.84 18.44
C GLU A 4 5.56 -2.58 17.58
N THR A 5 6.35 -2.52 16.52
CA THR A 5 6.40 -1.34 15.64
C THR A 5 5.07 -1.18 14.93
N LYS A 6 4.43 -0.02 15.09
CA LYS A 6 3.17 0.30 14.41
C LYS A 6 3.36 0.23 12.89
N PHE A 7 2.41 -0.38 12.18
CA PHE A 7 2.46 -0.49 10.72
C PHE A 7 2.57 0.88 10.02
N SER A 8 1.99 1.94 10.60
CA SER A 8 2.11 3.31 10.10
C SER A 8 3.55 3.83 10.02
N VAL A 9 4.45 3.37 10.90
CA VAL A 9 5.88 3.69 10.85
C VAL A 9 6.52 3.04 9.62
N MET A 10 6.15 1.80 9.32
CA MET A 10 6.61 1.08 8.13
C MET A 10 6.11 1.75 6.84
N VAL A 11 4.83 2.13 6.80
CA VAL A 11 4.25 2.86 5.65
C VAL A 11 4.98 4.19 5.43
N SER A 12 5.28 4.91 6.51
CA SER A 12 6.06 6.16 6.44
C SER A 12 7.45 5.95 5.85
N LEU A 13 8.12 4.82 6.18
CA LEU A 13 9.38 4.44 5.57
C LEU A 13 9.21 4.20 4.06
N PHE A 14 8.21 3.41 3.64
CA PHE A 14 7.95 3.10 2.24
C PHE A 14 7.68 4.34 1.40
N GLU A 15 6.82 5.23 1.87
CA GLU A 15 6.55 6.50 1.19
C GLU A 15 7.81 7.35 1.04
N TRP A 16 8.61 7.45 2.10
CA TRP A 16 9.84 8.24 2.06
C TRP A 16 10.85 7.64 1.09
N ILE A 17 11.02 6.32 1.08
CA ILE A 17 11.90 5.60 0.15
C ILE A 17 11.42 5.76 -1.29
N GLN A 18 10.10 5.70 -1.53
CA GLN A 18 9.51 5.85 -2.86
C GLN A 18 9.76 7.26 -3.42
N LYS A 19 9.57 8.29 -2.59
CA LYS A 19 9.76 9.71 -2.96
C LYS A 19 11.24 10.10 -3.09
N THR A 20 12.16 9.35 -2.48
CA THR A 20 13.60 9.66 -2.50
C THR A 20 14.25 9.26 -3.82
N LYS A 21 14.97 10.19 -4.47
CA LYS A 21 15.71 9.92 -5.72
C LYS A 21 17.03 9.18 -5.49
N TYR A 22 17.78 9.55 -4.45
CA TYR A 22 19.17 9.13 -4.26
C TYR A 22 19.31 7.81 -3.47
N PRO A 23 19.95 6.76 -4.02
CA PRO A 23 20.09 5.46 -3.36
C PRO A 23 20.82 5.51 -2.00
N ALA A 24 21.84 6.35 -1.85
CA ALA A 24 22.57 6.49 -0.59
C ALA A 24 21.65 6.97 0.56
N LYS A 25 20.75 7.91 0.25
CA LYS A 25 19.74 8.40 1.21
C LYS A 25 18.73 7.31 1.59
N LYS A 26 18.30 6.49 0.62
CA LYS A 26 17.45 5.32 0.89
C LYS A 26 18.11 4.35 1.87
N ARG A 27 19.38 3.99 1.62
CA ARG A 27 20.15 3.09 2.49
C ARG A 27 20.31 3.65 3.91
N SER A 28 20.65 4.93 4.03
CA SER A 28 20.80 5.58 5.34
C SER A 28 19.49 5.59 6.14
N LYS A 29 18.36 5.95 5.51
CA LYS A 29 17.05 5.94 6.18
C LYS A 29 16.62 4.53 6.56
N PHE A 30 16.85 3.55 5.69
CA PHE A 30 16.54 2.16 5.97
C PHE A 30 17.36 1.61 7.14
N ARG A 31 18.67 1.89 7.17
CA ARG A 31 19.54 1.52 8.32
C ARG A 31 18.99 2.11 9.62
N LYS A 32 18.70 3.40 9.63
CA LYS A 32 18.12 4.08 10.80
C LYS A 32 16.79 3.45 11.24
N PHE A 33 15.95 3.02 10.30
CA PHE A 33 14.71 2.32 10.63
C PHE A 33 14.98 0.99 11.33
N LEU A 34 15.90 0.17 10.82
CA LEU A 34 16.28 -1.10 11.46
C LEU A 34 16.79 -0.87 12.88
N ASP A 35 17.70 0.08 13.05
CA ASP A 35 18.34 0.37 14.34
C ASP A 35 17.35 0.93 15.38
N THR A 36 16.28 1.60 14.94
CA THR A 36 15.30 2.26 15.82
C THR A 36 14.08 1.39 16.13
N PHE A 37 13.59 0.64 15.14
CA PHE A 37 12.26 0.02 15.17
C PHE A 37 12.28 -1.49 15.06
N CYS A 38 13.41 -2.10 14.73
CA CYS A 38 13.53 -3.55 14.72
C CYS A 38 14.30 -4.01 15.96
N LYS A 39 13.93 -5.18 16.49
CA LYS A 39 14.71 -5.79 17.55
C LYS A 39 15.99 -6.34 16.93
N PRO A 40 17.16 -6.17 17.58
CA PRO A 40 18.42 -6.72 17.08
C PRO A 40 18.38 -8.23 16.80
N ASP A 41 17.57 -8.96 17.57
CA ASP A 41 17.45 -10.41 17.50
C ASP A 41 16.30 -10.89 16.60
N ASP A 42 15.43 -9.98 16.15
CA ASP A 42 14.28 -10.30 15.31
C ASP A 42 13.90 -9.15 14.37
N TYR A 43 14.42 -9.24 13.15
CA TYR A 43 14.07 -8.38 12.02
C TYR A 43 12.96 -8.97 11.13
N PHE A 44 12.56 -10.22 11.38
CA PHE A 44 11.82 -11.02 10.40
C PHE A 44 10.47 -10.38 10.08
N SER A 45 9.75 -9.93 11.11
CA SER A 45 8.46 -9.26 11.00
C SER A 45 8.49 -8.00 10.12
N ALA A 46 9.59 -7.25 10.16
CA ALA A 46 9.79 -6.07 9.31
C ALA A 46 10.23 -6.47 7.90
N ILE A 47 11.28 -7.28 7.79
CA ILE A 47 11.94 -7.61 6.51
C ILE A 47 10.99 -8.32 5.55
N ARG A 48 10.10 -9.19 6.03
CA ARG A 48 9.11 -9.86 5.17
C ARG A 48 8.16 -8.90 4.44
N LEU A 49 7.89 -7.73 5.01
CA LEU A 49 7.05 -6.70 4.38
C LEU A 49 7.85 -5.82 3.42
N ILE A 50 9.14 -5.64 3.68
CA ILE A 50 10.06 -4.83 2.85
C ILE A 50 10.50 -5.61 1.62
N LEU A 51 10.76 -6.91 1.77
CA LEU A 51 11.20 -7.82 0.73
C LEU A 51 10.20 -8.98 0.55
N PRO A 52 8.94 -8.68 0.17
CA PRO A 52 7.87 -9.68 0.14
C PRO A 52 8.13 -10.83 -0.84
N ARG A 53 8.96 -10.61 -1.87
CA ARG A 53 9.35 -11.65 -2.84
C ARG A 53 10.26 -12.73 -2.24
N LEU A 54 10.87 -12.47 -1.09
CA LEU A 54 11.75 -13.39 -0.38
C LEU A 54 11.04 -14.12 0.78
N ASP A 55 9.78 -13.77 1.07
CA ASP A 55 8.98 -14.48 2.07
C ASP A 55 8.57 -15.84 1.52
N ARG A 56 9.09 -16.92 2.12
CA ARG A 56 8.80 -18.31 1.76
C ARG A 56 7.84 -19.00 2.73
N GLU A 57 7.59 -18.40 3.90
CA GLU A 57 6.69 -18.96 4.92
C GLU A 57 5.23 -18.68 4.58
N ARG A 58 4.95 -17.51 4.00
CA ARG A 58 3.64 -17.23 3.43
C ARG A 58 3.60 -17.75 2.00
N GLY A 59 2.82 -18.80 1.79
CA GLY A 59 2.47 -19.26 0.45
C GLY A 59 1.75 -18.16 -0.36
N SER A 60 1.43 -18.45 -1.62
CA SER A 60 0.72 -17.50 -2.48
C SER A 60 -0.63 -17.11 -1.89
N TYR A 61 -0.90 -15.80 -1.78
CA TYR A 61 -2.20 -15.30 -1.37
C TYR A 61 -3.32 -15.62 -2.38
N ARG A 62 -2.97 -15.92 -3.64
CA ARG A 62 -3.93 -16.15 -4.75
C ARG A 62 -4.95 -15.01 -4.91
N LEU A 63 -4.63 -13.81 -4.44
CA LEU A 63 -5.46 -12.61 -4.57
C LEU A 63 -5.11 -11.88 -5.86
N LYS A 64 -6.11 -11.77 -6.75
CA LYS A 64 -6.03 -10.98 -7.98
C LYS A 64 -6.60 -9.59 -7.76
N GLU A 65 -6.15 -8.63 -8.56
CA GLU A 65 -6.61 -7.23 -8.49
C GLU A 65 -8.13 -7.10 -8.69
N SER A 66 -8.76 -7.99 -9.47
CA SER A 66 -10.22 -8.01 -9.66
C SER A 66 -11.00 -8.35 -8.39
N VAL A 67 -10.47 -9.28 -7.59
CA VAL A 67 -11.06 -9.64 -6.30
C VAL A 67 -10.87 -8.50 -5.31
N LEU A 68 -9.67 -7.93 -5.25
CA LEU A 68 -9.39 -6.76 -4.41
C LEU A 68 -10.27 -5.56 -4.76
N ALA A 69 -10.50 -5.29 -6.05
CA ALA A 69 -11.40 -4.24 -6.50
C ALA A 69 -12.83 -4.46 -5.97
N THR A 70 -13.33 -5.69 -6.08
CA THR A 70 -14.66 -6.06 -5.56
C THR A 70 -14.74 -5.82 -4.05
N CYS A 71 -13.75 -6.33 -3.30
CA CYS A 71 -13.69 -6.14 -1.85
C CYS A 71 -13.65 -4.67 -1.45
N LEU A 72 -12.91 -3.82 -2.17
CA LEU A 72 -12.83 -2.38 -1.89
C LEU A 72 -14.16 -1.66 -2.16
N VAL A 73 -14.82 -1.96 -3.28
CA VAL A 73 -16.13 -1.40 -3.62
C VAL A 73 -17.17 -1.77 -2.56
N ASP A 74 -17.23 -3.05 -2.19
CA ASP A 74 -18.18 -3.55 -1.21
C ASP A 74 -17.88 -2.98 0.19
N ALA A 75 -16.61 -2.94 0.62
CA ALA A 75 -16.22 -2.43 1.95
C ALA A 75 -16.40 -0.91 2.11
N LEU A 76 -16.27 -0.14 1.03
CA LEU A 76 -16.43 1.32 1.04
C LEU A 76 -17.86 1.75 0.65
N GLY A 77 -18.78 0.81 0.42
CA GLY A 77 -20.17 1.09 0.06
C GLY A 77 -20.32 1.84 -1.26
N MET A 78 -19.39 1.67 -2.20
CA MET A 78 -19.45 2.34 -3.50
C MET A 78 -20.55 1.71 -4.37
N SER A 79 -21.35 2.54 -5.04
CA SER A 79 -22.16 2.05 -6.17
C SER A 79 -21.22 1.53 -7.26
N ARG A 80 -21.55 0.37 -7.85
CA ARG A 80 -20.73 -0.27 -8.90
C ARG A 80 -20.69 0.57 -10.19
N GLU A 81 -21.66 1.44 -10.35
CA GLU A 81 -21.83 2.37 -11.47
C GLU A 81 -21.10 3.69 -11.24
N SER A 82 -20.61 3.94 -10.01
CA SER A 82 -19.84 5.14 -9.69
C SER A 82 -18.57 5.23 -10.54
N THR A 83 -18.14 6.47 -10.82
CA THR A 83 -16.92 6.72 -11.59
C THR A 83 -15.69 6.07 -10.95
N ASP A 84 -15.63 6.05 -9.62
CA ASP A 84 -14.52 5.45 -8.86
C ASP A 84 -14.54 3.91 -8.93
N ALA A 85 -15.70 3.28 -8.76
CA ALA A 85 -15.82 1.83 -8.91
C ALA A 85 -15.49 1.37 -10.34
N VAL A 86 -16.05 2.03 -11.35
CA VAL A 86 -15.77 1.75 -12.76
C VAL A 86 -14.27 1.91 -13.05
N ARG A 87 -13.64 2.95 -12.52
CA ARG A 87 -12.19 3.18 -12.66
C ARG A 87 -11.37 2.08 -11.98
N LEU A 88 -11.76 1.65 -10.78
CA LEU A 88 -11.07 0.60 -10.03
C LEU A 88 -11.15 -0.76 -10.73
N PHE A 89 -12.31 -1.14 -11.26
CA PHE A 89 -12.46 -2.36 -12.06
C PHE A 89 -11.69 -2.29 -13.38
N ASN A 90 -11.60 -1.10 -13.98
CA ASN A 90 -10.90 -0.86 -15.24
C ASN A 90 -9.50 -0.25 -15.05
N TRP A 91 -8.80 -0.54 -13.95
CA TRP A 91 -7.53 0.11 -13.57
C TRP A 91 -6.41 0.02 -14.62
N ARG A 92 -6.48 -0.93 -15.57
CA ARG A 92 -5.53 -1.08 -16.68
C ARG A 92 -5.87 -0.22 -17.90
N LYS A 93 -7.13 0.21 -18.06
CA LYS A 93 -7.55 0.98 -19.24
C LYS A 93 -6.88 2.35 -19.19
N GLY A 94 -6.16 2.69 -20.25
CA GLY A 94 -5.60 4.02 -20.50
C GLY A 94 -6.55 4.88 -21.35
N GLY A 95 -6.31 6.19 -21.37
CA GLY A 95 -7.11 7.17 -22.08
C GLY A 95 -7.04 8.56 -21.44
N ALA A 96 -7.56 9.58 -22.14
CA ALA A 96 -7.53 10.96 -21.65
C ALA A 96 -8.20 11.16 -20.28
N LYS A 97 -9.12 10.25 -19.90
CA LYS A 97 -9.93 10.33 -18.67
C LYS A 97 -9.47 9.39 -17.53
N THR A 98 -8.45 8.56 -17.72
CA THR A 98 -8.09 7.47 -16.76
C THR A 98 -7.05 7.86 -15.71
N GLY A 99 -6.53 9.10 -15.75
CA GLY A 99 -5.56 9.64 -14.82
C GLY A 99 -4.13 9.10 -15.03
N ALA A 100 -3.16 9.73 -14.36
CA ALA A 100 -1.73 9.44 -14.55
C ALA A 100 -1.30 8.03 -14.08
N ASN A 101 -2.13 7.35 -13.28
CA ASN A 101 -1.80 6.09 -12.61
C ASN A 101 -2.43 4.85 -13.27
N ALA A 102 -2.96 4.97 -14.49
CA ALA A 102 -3.46 3.83 -15.26
C ALA A 102 -2.39 2.74 -15.40
N GLY A 103 -2.76 1.48 -15.16
CA GLY A 103 -1.83 0.35 -15.13
C GLY A 103 -1.11 0.15 -13.78
N ASN A 104 -1.42 0.92 -12.74
CA ASN A 104 -0.96 0.69 -11.38
C ASN A 104 -2.15 0.53 -10.41
N PHE A 105 -2.57 -0.71 -10.18
CA PHE A 105 -3.73 -1.01 -9.33
C PHE A 105 -3.65 -0.35 -7.95
N SER A 106 -2.51 -0.43 -7.27
CA SER A 106 -2.38 0.11 -5.91
C SER A 106 -2.58 1.62 -5.85
N LEU A 107 -2.09 2.37 -6.84
CA LEU A 107 -2.30 3.82 -6.91
C LEU A 107 -3.73 4.18 -7.33
N VAL A 108 -4.32 3.46 -8.28
CA VAL A 108 -5.73 3.67 -8.66
C VAL A 108 -6.66 3.36 -7.48
N ALA A 109 -6.40 2.29 -6.74
CA ALA A 109 -7.13 1.93 -5.52
C ALA A 109 -7.02 3.02 -4.45
N PHE A 110 -5.82 3.55 -4.21
CA PHE A 110 -5.64 4.66 -3.27
C PHE A 110 -6.44 5.89 -3.69
N GLU A 111 -6.39 6.30 -4.97
CA GLU A 111 -7.10 7.48 -5.46
C GLU A 111 -8.62 7.34 -5.38
N THR A 112 -9.15 6.17 -5.72
CA THR A 112 -10.60 5.89 -5.71
C THR A 112 -11.14 5.69 -4.29
N ALA A 113 -10.34 5.18 -3.36
CA ALA A 113 -10.73 5.02 -1.96
C ALA A 113 -10.58 6.30 -1.13
N LYS A 114 -9.65 7.20 -1.50
CA LYS A 114 -9.33 8.39 -0.72
C LYS A 114 -10.55 9.27 -0.39
N PRO A 115 -11.50 9.55 -1.30
CA PRO A 115 -12.69 10.33 -0.96
C PRO A 115 -13.50 9.68 0.17
N ALA A 116 -13.79 8.39 0.08
CA ALA A 116 -14.54 7.63 1.09
C ALA A 116 -13.81 7.53 2.44
N LEU A 117 -12.47 7.54 2.44
CA LEU A 117 -11.65 7.49 3.65
C LEU A 117 -11.47 8.87 4.32
N GLN A 118 -11.73 9.97 3.60
CA GLN A 118 -11.65 11.33 4.12
C GLN A 118 -12.98 11.82 4.72
N THR A 119 -14.08 11.10 4.48
CA THR A 119 -15.44 11.43 4.93
C THR A 119 -15.79 10.90 6.32
N THR A 120 -14.83 10.72 7.25
CA THR A 120 -15.16 10.68 8.68
C THR A 120 -15.17 12.10 9.24
N PRO A 121 -16.32 12.79 9.33
CA PRO A 121 -16.43 13.95 10.19
C PRO A 121 -16.31 13.49 11.64
N ASN A 122 -15.74 14.36 12.47
CA ASN A 122 -15.68 14.24 13.93
C ASN A 122 -16.98 13.64 14.50
N SER A 123 -16.86 12.59 15.32
CA SER A 123 -17.86 12.15 16.29
C SER A 123 -17.12 11.59 17.49
#